data_AF-A0A973JUW8-F1
#
_entry.id   AF-A0A973JUW8-F1
#
_cell.length_a   1.000
_cell.length_b   1.000
_cell.length_c   1.000
_cell.angle_alpha   90.00
_cell.angle_beta   90.00
_cell.angle_gamma   90.00
#
_symmetry.space_group_name_H-M   'P 1'
#
loop_
_entity.id
_entity.type
_entity.pdbx_description
1 polymer ?
#
loop_
_entity_poly.entity_id
_entity_poly.type
_entity_poly.pdbx_seq_one_letter_code
_entity_poly.pdbx_strand_id
1 'polypeptide(L)'
;MHHFDNYQNPTFDLNWGLPIQLAYQNNVVTTDNLYRRYHERFIKEITGKDSKLVELYVKFNSNDIANLDFSKSIMWNGVLFRLNEVRDFDNNLTTSTQIEIVRIIEANNIEGEISYHNDVDGWVTNGDDGILSPDGIGQDSGVIWGGIDETLTNNELIHG
;
A
#
# COMPACT_ATOMS: atom_id res chain seq x y z
N MET A 1 -6.61 5.99 37.32
CA MET A 1 -7.20 6.08 35.97
C MET A 1 -6.41 7.15 35.23
N HIS A 2 -5.74 6.78 34.15
CA HIS A 2 -4.89 7.65 33.34
C HIS A 2 -5.51 7.75 31.94
N HIS A 3 -5.36 8.87 31.22
CA HIS A 3 -5.98 9.08 29.90
C HIS A 3 -5.14 8.50 28.75
N PHE A 4 -3.81 8.45 28.92
CA PHE A 4 -2.92 7.66 28.06
C PHE A 4 -3.04 6.17 28.32
N ASP A 5 -2.80 5.39 27.26
CA ASP A 5 -2.66 3.93 27.29
C ASP A 5 -1.42 3.45 28.08
N ASN A 6 -0.33 4.23 28.05
CA ASN A 6 0.89 3.98 28.82
C ASN A 6 1.44 5.30 29.39
N TYR A 7 1.71 5.34 30.70
CA TYR A 7 2.13 6.57 31.36
C TYR A 7 3.57 7.01 31.01
N GLN A 8 4.48 6.08 30.67
CA GLN A 8 5.89 6.38 30.33
C GLN A 8 6.09 6.54 28.83
N ASN A 9 5.44 5.70 28.02
CA ASN A 9 5.58 5.70 26.56
C ASN A 9 4.20 5.63 25.89
N PRO A 10 3.43 6.73 25.89
CA PRO A 10 2.06 6.72 25.39
C PRO A 10 2.04 6.50 23.87
N THR A 11 1.15 5.62 23.39
CA THR A 11 0.86 5.47 21.96
C THR A 11 -0.50 6.02 21.59
N PHE A 12 -1.41 6.16 22.55
CA PHE A 12 -2.74 6.72 22.36
C PHE A 12 -3.18 7.59 23.55
N ASP A 13 -3.86 8.70 23.25
CA ASP A 13 -4.50 9.57 24.22
C ASP A 13 -6.03 9.63 24.03
N LEU A 14 -6.79 9.46 25.11
CA LEU A 14 -8.23 9.66 25.11
C LEU A 14 -8.66 11.14 25.08
N ASN A 15 -7.76 12.10 25.25
CA ASN A 15 -8.10 13.52 25.15
C ASN A 15 -8.32 13.97 23.70
N TRP A 16 -9.00 15.10 23.54
CA TRP A 16 -9.25 15.72 22.22
C TRP A 16 -8.05 16.52 21.69
N GLY A 17 -7.10 16.86 22.55
CA GLY A 17 -5.95 17.70 22.24
C GLY A 17 -4.76 17.30 23.06
N LEU A 18 -3.62 17.93 22.79
CA LEU A 18 -2.41 17.71 23.56
C LEU A 18 -2.54 18.31 24.97
N PRO A 19 -2.04 17.62 26.01
CA PRO A 19 -2.01 18.17 27.36
C PRO A 19 -1.02 19.34 27.45
N ILE A 20 -1.41 20.38 28.18
CA ILE A 20 -0.55 21.57 28.42
C ILE A 20 0.51 21.27 29.49
N GLN A 21 0.17 20.43 30.48
CA GLN A 21 1.06 20.03 31.57
C GLN A 21 0.74 18.60 32.01
N LEU A 22 1.78 17.86 32.41
CA LEU A 22 1.66 16.55 33.05
C LEU A 22 1.85 16.67 34.57
N ALA A 23 1.03 15.94 35.33
CA ALA A 23 1.09 15.92 36.79
C ALA A 23 2.18 15.00 37.36
N TYR A 24 3.01 14.40 36.51
CA TYR A 24 4.04 13.43 36.86
C TYR A 24 5.28 13.61 35.98
N GLN A 25 6.42 13.04 36.42
CA GLN A 25 7.69 13.15 35.71
C GLN A 25 7.70 12.26 34.45
N ASN A 26 7.27 12.83 33.33
CA ASN A 26 7.49 12.30 32.00
C ASN A 26 7.61 13.46 31.00
N ASN A 27 8.45 13.30 29.99
CA ASN A 27 8.66 14.29 28.93
C ASN A 27 8.11 13.82 27.57
N VAL A 28 7.50 12.63 27.51
CA VAL A 28 6.96 12.05 26.28
C VAL A 28 5.44 12.08 26.31
N VAL A 29 4.84 12.65 25.26
CA VAL A 29 3.40 12.66 24.99
C VAL A 29 3.15 12.21 23.56
N THR A 30 2.02 11.57 23.31
CA THR A 30 1.59 11.19 21.96
C THR A 30 0.77 12.31 21.33
N THR A 31 0.97 12.54 20.03
CA THR A 31 0.06 13.38 19.23
C THR A 31 -1.15 12.61 18.73
N ASP A 32 -1.14 11.29 18.85
CA ASP A 32 -2.23 10.42 18.43
C ASP A 32 -3.29 10.34 19.53
N ASN A 33 -4.31 11.17 19.37
CA ASN A 33 -5.37 11.40 20.33
C ASN A 33 -6.75 11.16 19.69
N LEU A 34 -7.85 11.31 20.43
CA LEU A 34 -9.19 11.08 19.87
C LEU A 34 -9.47 11.91 18.62
N TYR A 35 -9.07 13.19 18.61
CA TYR A 35 -9.25 14.04 17.45
C TYR A 35 -8.47 13.51 16.25
N ARG A 36 -7.15 13.36 16.40
CA ARG A 36 -6.26 12.96 15.31
C ARG A 36 -6.64 11.60 14.72
N ARG A 37 -6.96 10.62 15.58
CA ARG A 37 -7.24 9.25 15.16
C ARG A 37 -8.60 9.07 14.48
N TYR A 38 -9.64 9.72 15.00
CA TYR A 38 -11.01 9.40 14.61
C TYR A 38 -11.78 10.56 13.98
N HIS A 39 -11.46 11.82 14.30
CA HIS A 39 -12.29 12.97 13.92
C HIS A 39 -11.62 13.93 12.94
N GLU A 40 -10.30 14.02 12.92
CA GLU A 40 -9.54 14.97 12.10
C GLU A 40 -9.93 14.85 10.63
N ARG A 41 -9.90 13.63 10.10
CA ARG A 41 -10.22 13.37 8.71
C ARG A 41 -11.64 13.82 8.37
N PHE A 42 -12.63 13.37 9.15
CA PHE A 42 -14.03 13.72 8.90
C PHE A 42 -14.24 15.24 8.93
N ILE A 43 -13.67 15.92 9.93
CA ILE A 43 -13.78 17.38 10.04
C ILE A 43 -13.12 18.09 8.85
N LYS A 44 -11.93 17.65 8.42
CA LYS A 44 -11.29 18.21 7.23
C LYS A 44 -12.09 17.94 5.96
N GLU A 45 -12.70 16.75 5.83
CA GLU A 45 -13.54 16.38 4.68
C GLU A 45 -14.79 17.26 4.56
N ILE A 46 -15.37 17.75 5.67
CA ILE A 46 -16.52 18.67 5.64
C ILE A 46 -16.12 20.15 5.57
N THR A 47 -15.02 20.55 6.24
CA THR A 47 -14.61 21.97 6.37
C THR A 47 -13.55 22.43 5.38
N GLY A 48 -12.89 21.50 4.68
CA GLY A 48 -11.82 21.81 3.74
C GLY A 48 -12.30 22.69 2.59
N LYS A 49 -11.40 23.50 2.02
CA LYS A 49 -11.74 24.38 0.87
C LYS A 49 -12.30 23.60 -0.33
N ASP A 50 -11.79 22.38 -0.52
CA ASP A 50 -12.19 21.49 -1.60
C ASP A 50 -13.24 20.44 -1.15
N SER A 51 -13.85 20.64 0.03
CA SER A 51 -14.93 19.79 0.52
C SER A 51 -16.15 19.91 -0.40
N LYS A 52 -16.86 18.80 -0.54
CA LYS A 52 -18.13 18.77 -1.28
C LYS A 52 -19.09 17.82 -0.60
N LEU A 53 -20.25 18.34 -0.25
CA LEU A 53 -21.39 17.59 0.25
C LEU A 53 -22.41 17.47 -0.89
N VAL A 54 -22.88 16.26 -1.14
CA VAL A 54 -23.82 15.95 -2.21
C VAL A 54 -25.00 15.18 -1.65
N GLU A 55 -26.19 15.73 -1.82
CA GLU A 55 -27.44 15.02 -1.59
C GLU A 55 -27.92 14.40 -2.90
N LEU A 56 -28.27 13.12 -2.87
CA LEU A 56 -28.79 12.42 -4.04
C LEU A 56 -29.69 11.24 -3.64
N TYR A 57 -30.48 10.76 -4.59
CA TYR A 57 -31.38 9.62 -4.38
C TYR A 57 -30.77 8.34 -4.95
N VAL A 58 -30.66 7.30 -4.12
CA VAL A 58 -30.14 5.97 -4.49
C VAL A 58 -31.21 4.92 -4.22
N LYS A 59 -31.27 3.90 -5.08
CA LYS A 59 -32.08 2.72 -4.82
C LYS A 59 -31.26 1.69 -4.06
N PHE A 60 -31.69 1.37 -2.84
CA PHE A 60 -31.11 0.29 -2.05
C PHE A 60 -31.99 -0.95 -2.08
N ASN A 61 -31.36 -2.12 -2.01
CA ASN A 61 -32.04 -3.36 -1.66
C ASN A 61 -31.88 -3.63 -0.15
N SER A 62 -32.72 -4.49 0.42
CA SER A 62 -32.66 -4.83 1.86
C SER A 62 -31.30 -5.34 2.29
N ASN A 63 -30.62 -6.10 1.43
CA ASN A 63 -29.28 -6.63 1.70
C ASN A 63 -28.20 -5.54 1.67
N ASP A 64 -28.37 -4.50 0.84
CA ASP A 64 -27.40 -3.41 0.74
C ASP A 64 -27.40 -2.57 2.02
N ILE A 65 -28.60 -2.28 2.55
CA ILE A 65 -28.76 -1.58 3.83
C ILE A 65 -28.30 -2.44 5.01
N ALA A 66 -28.59 -3.74 5.01
CA ALA A 66 -28.16 -4.63 6.09
C ALA A 66 -26.62 -4.71 6.22
N ASN A 67 -25.90 -4.55 5.10
CA ASN A 67 -24.44 -4.56 5.05
C ASN A 67 -23.83 -3.16 4.86
N LEU A 68 -24.61 -2.11 5.14
CA LEU A 68 -24.18 -0.73 4.94
C LEU A 68 -23.03 -0.39 5.89
N ASP A 69 -21.94 0.11 5.32
CA ASP A 69 -20.74 0.48 6.08
C ASP A 69 -20.32 1.89 5.68
N PHE A 70 -20.46 2.82 6.62
CA PHE A 70 -20.13 4.22 6.43
C PHE A 70 -18.62 4.45 6.32
N SER A 71 -17.77 3.49 6.70
CA SER A 71 -16.33 3.61 6.55
C SER A 71 -15.86 3.39 5.10
N LYS A 72 -16.65 2.68 4.29
CA LYS A 72 -16.31 2.36 2.90
C LYS A 72 -16.42 3.58 2.01
N SER A 73 -15.42 3.76 1.16
CA SER A 73 -15.41 4.81 0.14
C SER A 73 -16.06 4.35 -1.15
N ILE A 74 -16.81 5.24 -1.79
CA ILE A 74 -17.48 5.05 -3.07
C ILE A 74 -16.76 5.91 -4.11
N MET A 75 -16.29 5.29 -5.20
CA MET A 75 -15.71 6.01 -6.33
C MET A 75 -16.81 6.42 -7.30
N TRP A 76 -16.91 7.72 -7.59
CA TRP A 76 -17.85 8.26 -8.58
C TRP A 76 -17.16 9.32 -9.44
N ASN A 77 -17.10 9.09 -10.75
CA ASN A 77 -16.48 9.98 -11.74
C ASN A 77 -15.02 10.40 -11.39
N GLY A 78 -14.23 9.46 -10.87
CA GLY A 78 -12.83 9.71 -10.50
C GLY A 78 -12.65 10.46 -9.16
N VAL A 79 -13.72 10.67 -8.40
CA VAL A 79 -13.69 11.28 -7.08
C VAL A 79 -14.18 10.27 -6.05
N LEU A 80 -13.47 10.19 -4.92
CA LEU A 80 -13.86 9.35 -3.79
C LEU A 80 -14.82 10.10 -2.87
N PHE A 81 -15.88 9.41 -2.46
CA PHE A 81 -16.89 9.89 -1.51
C PHE A 81 -17.05 8.90 -0.37
N ARG A 82 -17.51 9.39 0.78
CA ARG A 82 -17.97 8.58 1.92
C ARG A 82 -19.42 8.88 2.19
N LEU A 83 -20.17 7.87 2.61
CA LEU A 83 -21.54 8.04 3.07
C LEU A 83 -21.56 8.80 4.40
N ASN A 84 -22.40 9.83 4.50
CA ASN A 84 -22.60 10.60 5.73
C ASN A 84 -23.96 10.27 6.37
N GLU A 85 -25.00 10.21 5.55
CA GLU A 85 -26.37 10.02 6.04
C GLU A 85 -27.22 9.21 5.05
N VAL A 86 -28.14 8.43 5.58
CA VAL A 86 -29.25 7.80 4.84
C VAL A 86 -30.55 8.22 5.49
N ARG A 87 -31.46 8.86 4.74
CA ARG A 87 -32.72 9.39 5.25
C ARG A 87 -33.90 8.52 4.84
N ASP A 88 -34.76 8.22 5.80
CA ASP A 88 -36.09 7.61 5.61
C ASP A 88 -36.11 6.35 4.72
N PHE A 89 -35.18 5.41 4.96
CA PHE A 89 -35.21 4.11 4.27
C PHE A 89 -36.41 3.28 4.73
N ASP A 90 -37.29 2.91 3.80
CA ASP A 90 -38.38 1.96 4.02
C ASP A 90 -38.17 0.71 3.15
N ASN A 91 -38.03 -0.43 3.80
CA ASN A 91 -37.80 -1.72 3.15
C ASN A 91 -39.06 -2.26 2.43
N ASN A 92 -40.23 -1.73 2.72
CA ASN A 92 -41.48 -2.15 2.09
C ASN A 92 -41.74 -1.39 0.78
N LEU A 93 -41.02 -0.30 0.54
CA LEU A 93 -41.17 0.55 -0.63
C LEU A 93 -39.99 0.33 -1.57
N THR A 94 -40.27 0.27 -2.87
CA THR A 94 -39.23 0.16 -3.91
C THR A 94 -38.70 1.53 -4.38
N THR A 95 -39.05 2.58 -3.63
CA THR A 95 -38.68 3.96 -3.92
C THR A 95 -37.21 4.22 -3.64
N SER A 96 -36.66 5.22 -4.31
CA SER A 96 -35.30 5.68 -4.01
C SER A 96 -35.23 6.35 -2.65
N THR A 97 -34.14 6.12 -1.93
CA THR A 97 -33.82 6.69 -0.63
C THR A 97 -32.89 7.87 -0.80
N GLN A 98 -33.12 8.95 -0.06
CA GLN A 98 -32.21 10.09 -0.07
C GLN A 98 -30.98 9.77 0.77
N ILE A 99 -29.80 10.05 0.23
CA ILE A 99 -28.53 9.95 0.94
C ILE A 99 -27.75 11.24 0.83
N GLU A 100 -26.85 11.42 1.79
CA GLU A 100 -25.85 12.46 1.78
C GLU A 100 -24.45 11.82 1.75
N ILE A 101 -23.62 12.27 0.82
CA ILE A 101 -22.24 11.84 0.69
C ILE A 101 -21.28 13.02 0.78
N VAL A 102 -20.11 12.78 1.37
CA VAL A 102 -19.05 13.78 1.54
C VAL A 102 -17.82 13.34 0.76
N ARG A 103 -17.20 14.27 0.04
CA ARG A 103 -15.97 14.03 -0.71
C ARG A 103 -14.80 13.74 0.24
N ILE A 104 -14.06 12.69 -0.07
CA ILE A 104 -12.79 12.37 0.60
C ILE A 104 -11.69 13.22 -0.03
N ILE A 105 -11.00 14.00 0.80
CA ILE A 105 -9.91 14.90 0.36
C ILE A 105 -8.51 14.35 0.65
N GLU A 106 -8.37 13.48 1.66
CA GLU A 106 -7.11 12.83 2.02
C GLU A 106 -7.32 11.31 1.92
N ALA A 107 -6.52 10.65 1.07
CA ALA A 107 -6.52 9.19 1.01
C ALA A 107 -5.86 8.61 2.28
N ASN A 108 -6.24 7.39 2.66
CA ASN A 108 -5.48 6.64 3.65
C ASN A 108 -4.03 6.51 3.17
N ASN A 109 -3.06 6.92 3.99
CA ASN A 109 -1.70 6.45 3.81
C ASN A 109 -1.70 4.95 4.08
N ILE A 110 -1.72 4.15 3.02
CA ILE A 110 -1.41 2.73 3.14
C ILE A 110 0.10 2.67 3.28
N GLU A 111 0.59 2.66 4.52
CA GLU A 111 1.98 2.29 4.82
C GLU A 111 2.10 0.77 4.64
N GLY A 112 1.91 0.30 3.41
CA GLY A 112 2.20 -1.06 3.02
C GLY A 112 3.69 -1.13 2.74
N GLU A 113 4.42 -1.87 3.57
CA GLU A 113 5.79 -2.26 3.24
C GLU A 113 5.74 -3.06 1.92
N ILE A 114 6.30 -2.50 0.86
CA ILE A 114 6.42 -3.21 -0.42
C ILE A 114 7.59 -4.17 -0.25
N SER A 115 7.30 -5.42 0.10
CA SER A 115 8.30 -6.49 0.08
C SER A 115 8.61 -6.84 -1.38
N TYR A 116 9.77 -6.42 -1.87
CA TYR A 116 10.33 -7.00 -3.08
C TYR A 116 10.88 -8.37 -2.71
N HIS A 117 10.27 -9.43 -3.24
CA HIS A 117 10.98 -10.71 -3.32
C HIS A 117 12.09 -10.50 -4.36
N ASN A 118 13.34 -10.47 -3.90
CA ASN A 118 14.45 -10.66 -4.82
C ASN A 118 14.42 -12.13 -5.20
N ASP A 119 13.85 -12.44 -6.37
CA ASP A 119 14.05 -13.74 -7.04
C ASP A 119 15.48 -13.87 -7.58
N VAL A 120 16.45 -13.17 -6.97
CA VAL A 120 17.83 -13.60 -7.03
C VAL A 120 17.89 -14.83 -6.14
N ASP A 121 17.48 -15.97 -6.70
CA ASP A 121 18.00 -17.27 -6.31
C ASP A 121 19.51 -17.05 -6.15
N GLY A 122 19.98 -17.14 -4.91
CA GLY A 122 21.28 -16.60 -4.53
C GLY A 122 22.30 -17.10 -5.53
N TRP A 123 23.00 -16.19 -6.22
CA TRP A 123 24.17 -16.59 -6.99
C TRP A 123 25.11 -17.24 -5.99
N VAL A 124 25.10 -18.57 -5.97
CA VAL A 124 25.98 -19.38 -5.17
C VAL A 124 27.37 -19.08 -5.68
N THR A 125 28.05 -18.10 -5.10
CA THR A 125 29.47 -17.88 -5.33
C THR A 125 30.23 -18.90 -4.48
N ASN A 126 30.04 -20.18 -4.80
CA ASN A 126 30.93 -21.22 -4.33
C ASN A 126 31.86 -21.55 -5.49
N GLY A 127 32.96 -20.81 -5.58
CA GLY A 127 34.26 -21.34 -5.98
C GLY A 127 34.49 -21.81 -7.41
N ASP A 128 33.48 -21.99 -8.26
CA ASP A 128 33.64 -22.35 -9.67
C ASP A 128 32.62 -21.56 -10.50
N ASP A 129 33.06 -20.43 -11.08
CA ASP A 129 32.31 -19.68 -12.10
C ASP A 129 32.25 -20.49 -13.41
N GLY A 130 31.51 -21.59 -13.38
CA GLY A 130 31.19 -22.42 -14.52
C GLY A 130 29.69 -22.48 -14.69
N ILE A 131 29.10 -21.52 -15.41
CA ILE A 131 27.86 -21.80 -16.14
C ILE A 131 28.25 -22.86 -17.18
N LEU A 132 28.12 -24.13 -16.81
CA LEU A 132 28.29 -25.24 -17.73
C LEU A 132 27.13 -25.19 -18.73
N SER A 133 27.46 -25.09 -20.01
CA SER A 133 26.47 -25.35 -21.06
C SER A 133 25.84 -26.72 -20.80
N PRO A 134 24.52 -26.91 -21.04
CA PRO A 134 23.89 -28.21 -20.96
C PRO A 134 24.70 -29.27 -21.72
N ASP A 135 24.86 -30.45 -21.11
CA ASP A 135 25.58 -31.57 -21.74
C ASP A 135 25.03 -31.81 -23.15
N GLY A 136 25.90 -31.65 -24.15
CA GLY A 136 25.58 -31.91 -25.56
C GLY A 136 25.38 -30.69 -26.45
N ILE A 137 25.53 -29.44 -25.97
CA ILE A 137 25.61 -28.26 -26.85
C ILE A 137 26.98 -27.56 -26.73
N GLY A 138 27.88 -27.85 -27.69
CA GLY A 138 29.18 -27.18 -27.81
C GLY A 138 30.44 -28.03 -27.61
N GLN A 139 30.35 -29.36 -27.70
CA GLN A 139 31.53 -30.26 -27.64
C GLN A 139 32.21 -30.48 -29.01
N ASP A 140 32.04 -29.58 -29.98
CA ASP A 140 32.75 -29.64 -31.26
C ASP A 140 33.47 -28.32 -31.57
N SER A 141 34.78 -28.44 -31.79
CA SER A 141 35.82 -27.42 -31.97
C SER A 141 36.01 -26.39 -30.85
N GLY A 142 37.16 -26.48 -30.16
CA GLY A 142 37.63 -25.44 -29.25
C GLY A 142 37.77 -24.10 -29.96
N VAL A 143 37.23 -23.04 -29.36
CA VAL A 143 37.36 -21.67 -29.87
C VAL A 143 38.84 -21.29 -29.84
N ILE A 144 39.47 -21.18 -31.01
CA ILE A 144 40.84 -20.67 -31.13
C ILE A 144 40.78 -19.16 -30.88
N TRP A 145 41.12 -18.75 -29.66
CA TRP A 145 41.36 -17.35 -29.34
C TRP A 145 42.65 -16.92 -30.05
N GLY A 146 42.51 -16.06 -31.05
CA GLY A 146 43.63 -15.53 -31.81
C GLY A 146 44.66 -14.85 -30.92
N GLY A 147 45.93 -15.20 -31.12
CA GLY A 147 47.07 -14.44 -30.61
C GLY A 147 48.06 -15.18 -29.71
N ILE A 148 48.48 -16.40 -30.06
CA ILE A 148 49.87 -16.84 -29.84
C ILE A 148 50.35 -17.54 -31.11
N ASP A 149 51.53 -17.15 -31.58
CA ASP A 149 52.13 -17.55 -32.84
C ASP A 149 52.73 -18.97 -32.70
N GLU A 150 51.89 -20.00 -32.71
CA GLU A 150 52.35 -21.38 -32.86
C GLU A 150 52.45 -21.70 -34.35
N THR A 151 53.68 -21.83 -34.83
CA THR A 151 54.01 -22.16 -36.21
C THR A 151 53.23 -23.40 -36.66
N LEU A 152 52.33 -23.23 -37.63
CA LEU A 152 51.53 -24.31 -38.23
C LEU A 152 52.43 -25.44 -38.73
N THR A 153 52.43 -26.61 -38.07
CA THR A 153 53.24 -27.77 -38.49
C THR A 153 52.60 -28.63 -39.57
N ASN A 154 51.60 -28.14 -40.29
CA ASN A 154 50.97 -28.92 -41.37
C ASN A 154 51.60 -28.62 -42.73
N ASN A 155 52.93 -28.56 -42.76
CA ASN A 155 53.70 -28.51 -44.00
C ASN A 155 54.29 -29.89 -44.31
N GLU A 156 53.44 -30.86 -44.60
CA GLU A 156 53.82 -32.01 -45.44
C GLU A 156 53.18 -31.83 -46.81
N LEU A 157 53.79 -30.97 -47.63
CA LEU A 157 53.68 -31.07 -49.08
C LEU A 157 54.37 -32.37 -49.50
N ILE A 158 53.63 -33.47 -49.60
CA ILE A 158 54.15 -34.69 -50.24
C ILE A 158 54.03 -34.50 -51.76
N HIS A 159 55.18 -34.30 -52.39
CA HIS A 159 55.36 -34.34 -53.83
C HIS A 159 55.99 -35.67 -54.23
N GLY A 160 55.39 -36.35 -55.20
CA GLY A 160 55.79 -37.65 -55.75
C GLY A 160 54.63 -38.34 -56.44
#